data_AF-A0A831KKT7-F1
#
_entry.id   AF-A0A831KKT7-F1
#
_cell.length_a   1.000
_cell.length_b   1.000
_cell.length_c   1.000
_cell.angle_alpha   90.00
_cell.angle_beta   90.00
_cell.angle_gamma   90.00
#
_symmetry.space_group_name_H-M   'P 1'
#
loop_
_entity.id
_entity.type
_entity.pdbx_description
1 polymer ?
#
loop_
_entity_poly.entity_id
_entity_poly.type
_entity_poly.pdbx_seq_one_letter_code
_entity_poly.pdbx_strand_id
1 'polypeptide(L)'
;MPEIEDGSIDLILTSPPYWHIKDYGIPGQIGYGENLHGYLKDLYFVWAESHRVLREGGRLCVNIGDQFARSIIYGRYKVIPIHAEFIAQCEAIGFDFMGSVIWQKKTTMNTTGGANVMGSFPYPPNGILEIDYEFVQIFKKPGKSKSKSVSKEIKEASKLAKEEWKEYFSGHWHFGGARQTGHEAMFPDELPRRLIKMFSFVGDTVLDPFLGSGTTVKVALEQKRNSVGYEINEDFLGTIKEKVGLKDVQIIKRRRELQFIELPEIDYLPRIQDAEPKIDPKKFKFKGERLYKVVEIIDENAIKLNTGLIAKFLGVNIERREETKKYLEDYILGREVFLKLQAEVIDIDKEEEAALMAYVYLKNKIFINGYLIKSGLASPDLSINHKFKDKFIQFWQENQNNG
;
A
#
# COMPACT_ATOMS: atom_id res chain seq x y z
N MET A 1 13.34 -12.32 10.39
CA MET A 1 12.43 -12.98 11.36
C MET A 1 13.27 -13.83 12.31
N PRO A 2 14.12 -13.20 13.14
CA PRO A 2 15.14 -13.91 13.93
C PRO A 2 14.54 -14.79 15.03
N GLU A 3 13.29 -14.54 15.43
CA GLU A 3 12.61 -15.32 16.47
C GLU A 3 12.13 -16.69 15.98
N ILE A 4 12.17 -16.95 14.67
CA ILE A 4 11.72 -18.19 14.04
C ILE A 4 12.93 -19.04 13.64
N GLU A 5 12.94 -20.28 14.10
CA GLU A 5 13.96 -21.27 13.78
C GLU A 5 13.98 -21.64 12.29
N ASP A 6 15.15 -22.04 11.79
CA ASP A 6 15.32 -22.50 10.41
C ASP A 6 14.44 -23.74 10.14
N GLY A 7 13.70 -23.71 9.04
CA GLY A 7 12.86 -24.84 8.62
C GLY A 7 11.72 -25.21 9.58
N SER A 8 11.29 -24.32 10.47
CA SER A 8 10.21 -24.59 11.43
C SER A 8 8.80 -24.29 10.89
N ILE A 9 8.68 -23.63 9.74
CA ILE A 9 7.42 -23.26 9.11
C ILE A 9 7.04 -24.26 8.02
N ASP A 10 5.78 -24.69 7.98
CA ASP A 10 5.28 -25.68 7.02
C ASP A 10 4.71 -25.04 5.74
N LEU A 11 4.06 -23.88 5.89
CA LEU A 11 3.44 -23.11 4.81
C LEU A 11 3.59 -21.62 5.08
N ILE A 12 3.99 -20.85 4.08
CA ILE A 12 3.93 -19.39 4.11
C ILE A 12 2.85 -18.94 3.14
N LEU A 13 1.97 -18.05 3.60
CA LEU A 13 0.94 -17.43 2.78
C LEU A 13 0.86 -15.95 3.12
N THR A 14 0.92 -15.09 2.11
CA THR A 14 0.81 -13.66 2.33
C THR A 14 0.33 -12.89 1.10
N SER A 15 0.08 -11.60 1.30
CA SER A 15 -0.07 -10.61 0.24
C SER A 15 0.76 -9.39 0.64
N PRO A 16 1.85 -9.07 -0.06
CA PRO A 16 2.71 -7.96 0.32
C PRO A 16 1.98 -6.62 0.17
N PRO A 17 2.41 -5.58 0.91
CA PRO A 17 1.87 -4.24 0.73
C PRO A 17 2.09 -3.80 -0.72
N TYR A 18 1.03 -3.33 -1.38
CA TYR A 18 1.14 -2.90 -2.77
C TYR A 18 1.94 -1.60 -2.86
N TRP A 19 2.92 -1.57 -3.75
CA TRP A 19 3.80 -0.42 -3.96
C TRP A 19 3.02 0.87 -4.20
N HIS A 20 3.23 1.88 -3.36
CA HIS A 20 2.65 3.21 -3.46
C HIS A 20 1.10 3.28 -3.61
N ILE A 21 0.36 2.25 -3.19
CA ILE A 21 -1.12 2.24 -3.24
C ILE A 21 -1.72 2.80 -1.95
N LYS A 22 -1.15 2.46 -0.79
CA LYS A 22 -1.74 2.77 0.51
C LYS A 22 -0.67 3.21 1.50
N ASP A 23 -0.94 4.32 2.16
CA ASP A 23 -0.19 4.80 3.32
C ASP A 23 -0.86 4.24 4.59
N TYR A 24 -0.11 3.49 5.38
CA TYR A 24 -0.54 3.01 6.70
C TYR A 24 -0.13 3.95 7.83
N GLY A 25 0.61 5.03 7.55
CA GLY A 25 0.98 6.06 8.52
C GLY A 25 2.00 5.60 9.56
N ILE A 26 2.75 4.53 9.28
CA ILE A 26 3.71 3.93 10.20
C ILE A 26 5.12 3.98 9.60
N PRO A 27 6.12 4.51 10.33
CA PRO A 27 7.52 4.48 9.91
C PRO A 27 8.01 3.04 9.64
N GLY A 28 8.76 2.85 8.56
CA GLY A 28 9.27 1.53 8.16
C GLY A 28 8.26 0.65 7.42
N GLN A 29 7.12 1.21 6.98
CA GLN A 29 6.24 0.55 6.03
C GLN A 29 6.95 0.35 4.68
N ILE A 30 6.95 -0.89 4.18
CA ILE A 30 7.42 -1.20 2.83
C ILE A 30 6.45 -0.66 1.77
N GLY A 31 7.02 0.02 0.78
CA GLY A 31 6.41 0.34 -0.51
C GLY A 31 5.68 1.67 -0.63
N TYR A 32 5.23 2.32 0.45
CA TYR A 32 4.69 3.68 0.34
C TYR A 32 5.83 4.70 0.46
N GLY A 33 5.85 5.70 -0.42
CA GLY A 33 6.94 6.69 -0.48
C GLY A 33 8.28 6.21 -1.07
N GLU A 34 8.47 4.91 -1.30
CA GLU A 34 9.68 4.36 -1.90
C GLU A 34 9.66 4.39 -3.44
N ASN A 35 10.85 4.40 -4.06
CA ASN A 35 10.97 4.01 -5.47
C ASN A 35 10.74 2.50 -5.65
N LEU A 36 10.46 2.08 -6.89
CA LEU A 36 10.12 0.69 -7.19
C LEU A 36 11.25 -0.27 -6.84
N HIS A 37 12.50 0.12 -7.08
CA HIS A 37 13.66 -0.72 -6.78
C HIS A 37 13.85 -0.96 -5.28
N GLY A 38 13.66 0.07 -4.45
CA GLY A 38 13.69 -0.03 -2.98
C GLY A 38 12.66 -1.03 -2.47
N TYR A 39 11.41 -0.85 -2.89
CA TYR A 39 10.31 -1.77 -2.58
C TYR A 39 10.63 -3.23 -2.96
N LEU A 40 11.17 -3.45 -4.15
CA LEU A 40 11.51 -4.79 -4.63
C LEU A 40 12.67 -5.42 -3.83
N LYS A 41 13.64 -4.62 -3.38
CA LYS A 41 14.75 -5.08 -2.53
C LYS A 41 14.26 -5.42 -1.12
N ASP A 42 13.38 -4.62 -0.54
CA ASP A 42 12.82 -4.90 0.78
C ASP A 42 12.02 -6.20 0.79
N LEU A 43 11.24 -6.45 -0.27
CA LEU A 43 10.55 -7.73 -0.45
C LEU A 43 11.51 -8.90 -0.69
N TYR A 44 12.62 -8.69 -1.41
CA TYR A 44 13.65 -9.71 -1.57
C TYR A 44 14.16 -10.22 -0.20
N PHE A 45 14.41 -9.34 0.76
CA PHE A 45 14.81 -9.76 2.11
C PHE A 45 13.73 -10.57 2.82
N VAL A 46 12.45 -10.21 2.65
CA VAL A 46 11.33 -10.98 3.20
C VAL A 46 11.24 -12.36 2.56
N TRP A 47 11.46 -12.49 1.25
CA TRP A 47 11.49 -13.79 0.57
C TRP A 47 12.69 -14.64 0.97
N ALA A 48 13.87 -14.02 1.17
CA ALA A 48 15.06 -14.72 1.63
C ALA A 48 14.87 -15.27 3.06
N GLU A 49 14.31 -14.47 3.96
CA GLU A 49 13.95 -14.93 5.30
C GLU A 49 12.83 -15.98 5.26
N SER A 50 11.86 -15.84 4.37
CA SER A 50 10.83 -16.85 4.12
C SER A 50 11.43 -18.17 3.69
N HIS A 51 12.44 -18.16 2.82
CA HIS A 51 13.16 -19.36 2.41
C HIS A 51 13.88 -20.03 3.59
N ARG A 52 14.54 -19.26 4.45
CA ARG A 52 15.24 -19.78 5.65
C ARG A 52 14.29 -20.50 6.60
N VAL A 53 13.19 -19.85 6.99
CA VAL A 53 12.26 -20.39 8.00
C VAL A 53 11.36 -21.50 7.46
N LEU A 54 11.14 -21.56 6.14
CA LEU A 54 10.33 -22.61 5.53
C LEU A 54 11.08 -23.95 5.52
N ARG A 55 10.39 -25.02 5.89
CA ARG A 55 10.94 -26.37 5.83
C ARG A 55 11.16 -26.83 4.40
N GLU A 56 12.04 -27.82 4.24
CA GLU A 56 12.22 -28.51 2.97
C GLU A 56 10.91 -29.14 2.46
N GLY A 57 10.58 -28.89 1.19
CA GLY A 57 9.32 -29.29 0.58
C GLY A 57 8.09 -28.50 1.04
N GLY A 58 8.26 -27.51 1.92
CA GLY A 58 7.24 -26.52 2.24
C GLY A 58 6.97 -25.60 1.05
N ARG A 59 5.89 -24.80 1.15
CA ARG A 59 5.49 -23.86 0.09
C ARG A 59 5.38 -22.42 0.59
N LEU A 60 5.71 -21.49 -0.30
CA LEU A 60 5.43 -20.07 -0.18
C LEU A 60 4.34 -19.72 -1.21
N CYS A 61 3.25 -19.13 -0.73
CA CYS A 61 2.13 -18.69 -1.54
C CYS A 61 1.98 -17.17 -1.43
N VAL A 62 2.07 -16.46 -2.57
CA VAL A 62 2.04 -15.00 -2.60
C VAL A 62 0.87 -14.53 -3.46
N ASN A 63 -0.09 -13.84 -2.84
CA ASN A 63 -1.14 -13.13 -3.56
C ASN A 63 -0.64 -11.74 -3.99
N ILE A 64 -0.56 -11.49 -5.29
CA ILE A 64 -0.09 -10.23 -5.85
C ILE A 64 -0.85 -9.85 -7.12
N GLY A 65 -1.26 -8.60 -7.22
CA GLY A 65 -1.76 -8.00 -8.44
C GLY A 65 -0.68 -7.17 -9.13
N ASP A 66 -0.67 -7.21 -10.47
CA ASP A 66 0.13 -6.25 -11.22
C ASP A 66 -0.44 -4.85 -11.08
N GLN A 67 0.46 -3.87 -11.04
CA GLN A 67 0.07 -2.50 -10.74
C GLN A 67 0.01 -1.64 -11.98
N PHE A 68 -1.08 -0.90 -12.12
CA PHE A 68 -1.20 0.12 -13.16
C PHE A 68 -0.49 1.42 -12.76
N ALA A 69 0.66 1.68 -13.38
CA ALA A 69 1.35 2.96 -13.31
C ALA A 69 0.62 4.01 -14.16
N ARG A 70 0.02 5.00 -13.51
CA ARG A 70 -0.65 6.12 -14.18
C ARG A 70 0.36 7.15 -14.68
N SER A 71 0.14 7.68 -15.88
CA SER A 71 1.02 8.71 -16.47
C SER A 71 1.14 10.00 -15.67
N ILE A 72 0.15 10.29 -14.82
CA ILE A 72 0.14 11.44 -13.90
C ILE A 72 1.18 11.26 -12.80
N ILE A 73 1.42 10.02 -12.35
CA ILE A 73 2.31 9.70 -11.22
C ILE A 73 3.67 9.22 -11.73
N TYR A 74 3.75 8.63 -12.93
CA TYR A 74 4.97 7.97 -13.41
C TYR A 74 5.41 8.43 -14.81
N GLY A 75 4.87 9.54 -15.30
CA GLY A 75 5.20 10.11 -16.61
C GLY A 75 4.61 9.39 -17.83
N ARG A 76 4.32 8.08 -17.73
CA ARG A 76 3.70 7.24 -18.78
C ARG A 76 2.70 6.23 -18.20
N TYR A 77 1.79 5.73 -19.04
CA TYR A 77 0.96 4.59 -18.69
C TYR A 77 1.74 3.30 -18.89
N LYS A 78 1.78 2.45 -17.87
CA LYS A 78 2.47 1.14 -17.91
C LYS A 78 1.85 0.20 -16.89
N VAL A 79 1.81 -1.10 -17.20
CA VAL A 79 1.59 -2.13 -16.18
C VAL A 79 2.96 -2.53 -15.62
N ILE A 80 3.10 -2.48 -14.30
CA ILE A 80 4.29 -2.94 -13.59
C ILE A 80 4.08 -4.42 -13.29
N PRO A 81 4.85 -5.33 -13.92
CA PRO A 81 4.66 -6.77 -13.79
C PRO A 81 5.31 -7.28 -12.50
N ILE A 82 4.80 -6.84 -11.33
CA ILE A 82 5.36 -7.18 -10.01
C ILE A 82 5.41 -8.71 -9.84
N HIS A 83 4.39 -9.41 -10.31
CA HIS A 83 4.34 -10.88 -10.24
C HIS A 83 5.56 -11.52 -10.93
N ALA A 84 5.99 -11.03 -12.10
CA ALA A 84 7.10 -11.59 -12.85
C ALA A 84 8.45 -11.36 -12.15
N GLU A 85 8.54 -10.27 -11.39
CA GLU A 85 9.73 -9.98 -10.60
C GLU A 85 9.82 -10.88 -9.37
N PHE A 86 8.71 -11.11 -8.66
CA PHE A 86 8.69 -12.05 -7.54
C PHE A 86 9.07 -13.47 -7.95
N ILE A 87 8.65 -13.92 -9.15
CA ILE A 87 9.07 -15.23 -9.67
C ILE A 87 10.59 -15.32 -9.71
N ALA A 88 11.26 -14.33 -10.27
CA ALA A 88 12.72 -14.41 -10.39
C ALA A 88 13.46 -14.15 -9.10
N GLN A 89 12.95 -13.29 -8.22
CA GLN A 89 13.50 -13.14 -6.87
C GLN A 89 13.47 -14.49 -6.16
N CYS A 90 12.32 -15.16 -6.14
CA CYS A 90 12.16 -16.44 -5.47
C CYS A 90 13.03 -17.54 -6.11
N GLU A 91 13.09 -17.63 -7.44
CA GLU A 91 13.98 -18.56 -8.16
C GLU A 91 15.45 -18.31 -7.82
N ALA A 92 15.89 -17.05 -7.79
CA ALA A 92 17.26 -16.68 -7.43
C ALA A 92 17.61 -17.01 -5.96
N ILE A 93 16.63 -16.90 -5.06
CA ILE A 93 16.77 -17.28 -3.65
C ILE A 93 16.88 -18.80 -3.47
N GLY A 94 16.35 -19.59 -4.41
CA GLY A 94 16.41 -21.06 -4.40
C GLY A 94 15.05 -21.75 -4.25
N PHE A 95 13.93 -21.05 -4.47
CA PHE A 95 12.63 -21.69 -4.60
C PHE A 95 12.40 -22.24 -6.02
N ASP A 96 11.67 -23.35 -6.13
CA ASP A 96 11.07 -23.79 -7.39
C ASP A 96 9.74 -23.07 -7.62
N PHE A 97 9.55 -22.38 -8.76
CA PHE A 97 8.23 -21.90 -9.15
C PHE A 97 7.34 -23.06 -9.58
N MET A 98 6.19 -23.21 -8.92
CA MET A 98 5.24 -24.30 -9.14
C MET A 98 4.06 -23.90 -10.03
N GLY A 99 3.99 -22.63 -10.46
CA GLY A 99 2.89 -22.06 -11.21
C GLY A 99 2.10 -21.01 -10.41
N SER A 100 1.12 -20.43 -11.10
CA SER A 100 0.23 -19.41 -10.53
C SER A 100 -1.21 -19.82 -10.73
N VAL A 101 -2.05 -19.51 -9.74
CA VAL A 101 -3.50 -19.46 -9.94
C VAL A 101 -3.88 -18.03 -10.34
N ILE A 102 -4.72 -17.90 -11.37
CA ILE A 102 -5.36 -16.64 -11.73
C ILE A 102 -6.63 -16.52 -10.89
N TRP A 103 -6.61 -15.63 -9.90
CA TRP A 103 -7.77 -15.34 -9.08
C TRP A 103 -8.52 -14.14 -9.67
N GLN A 104 -9.63 -14.42 -10.34
CA GLN A 104 -10.51 -13.38 -10.86
C GLN A 104 -11.46 -12.88 -9.78
N LYS A 105 -11.39 -11.58 -9.48
CA LYS A 105 -12.24 -10.92 -8.50
C LYS A 105 -13.52 -10.50 -9.18
N LYS A 106 -14.68 -11.02 -8.76
CA LYS A 106 -15.97 -10.44 -9.19
C LYS A 106 -16.09 -9.00 -8.67
N THR A 107 -15.81 -8.03 -9.52
CA THR A 107 -15.86 -6.59 -9.23
C THR A 107 -17.27 -6.05 -9.43
N THR A 108 -18.03 -5.93 -8.33
CA THR A 108 -19.14 -4.96 -8.28
C THR A 108 -18.59 -3.66 -7.69
N MET A 109 -18.35 -2.67 -8.56
CA MET A 109 -18.00 -1.26 -8.28
C MET A 109 -16.55 -0.92 -7.87
N ASN A 110 -15.96 0.00 -8.66
CA ASN A 110 -14.97 1.03 -8.30
C ASN A 110 -13.86 0.62 -7.31
N THR A 111 -13.07 -0.39 -7.64
CA THR A 111 -11.77 -0.58 -6.97
C THR A 111 -10.78 0.50 -7.45
N THR A 112 -9.93 0.96 -6.53
CA THR A 112 -8.94 2.02 -6.74
C THR A 112 -7.81 1.66 -7.72
N GLY A 113 -7.88 0.52 -8.43
CA GLY A 113 -6.72 -0.12 -9.05
C GLY A 113 -6.86 -0.78 -10.43
N GLY A 114 -7.99 -0.69 -11.15
CA GLY A 114 -7.98 -1.27 -12.51
C GLY A 114 -9.30 -1.56 -13.21
N ALA A 115 -10.45 -1.42 -12.53
CA ALA A 115 -11.75 -1.86 -13.06
C ALA A 115 -12.41 -0.95 -14.12
N ASN A 116 -11.64 -0.08 -14.79
CA ASN A 116 -12.15 0.71 -15.91
C ASN A 116 -11.20 0.53 -17.08
N VAL A 117 -11.74 0.22 -18.26
CA VAL A 117 -10.96 0.18 -19.51
C VAL A 117 -10.28 1.52 -19.71
N MET A 118 -8.95 1.55 -19.60
CA MET A 118 -8.17 2.77 -19.75
C MET A 118 -7.85 2.97 -21.22
N GLY A 119 -7.88 4.22 -21.69
CA GLY A 119 -7.58 4.55 -23.08
C GLY A 119 -8.46 5.67 -23.61
N SER A 120 -8.32 5.96 -24.90
CA SER A 120 -9.04 7.05 -25.55
C SER A 120 -10.42 6.61 -26.04
N PHE A 121 -11.34 6.21 -25.15
CA PHE A 121 -12.69 5.80 -25.58
C PHE A 121 -13.36 6.89 -26.47
N PRO A 122 -14.01 6.53 -27.59
CA PRO A 122 -14.19 5.18 -28.16
C PRO A 122 -13.07 4.72 -29.13
N TYR A 123 -11.99 5.48 -29.25
CA TYR A 123 -10.88 5.22 -30.18
C TYR A 123 -9.95 4.09 -29.67
N PRO A 124 -9.87 2.95 -30.39
CA PRO A 124 -9.27 1.73 -29.85
C PRO A 124 -7.74 1.68 -29.68
N PRO A 125 -6.87 2.37 -30.44
CA PRO A 125 -5.43 2.04 -30.45
C PRO A 125 -4.69 2.20 -29.12
N ASN A 126 -5.20 3.05 -28.22
CA ASN A 126 -4.60 3.31 -26.92
C ASN A 126 -5.34 2.60 -25.77
N GLY A 127 -6.20 1.63 -26.09
CA GLY A 127 -6.88 0.82 -25.10
C GLY A 127 -5.90 -0.04 -24.30
N ILE A 128 -6.07 -0.06 -22.98
CA ILE A 128 -5.32 -0.91 -22.05
C ILE A 128 -6.32 -1.88 -21.42
N LEU A 129 -5.92 -3.15 -21.36
CA LEU A 129 -6.73 -4.22 -20.80
C LEU A 129 -7.06 -3.94 -19.33
N GLU A 130 -8.31 -4.22 -18.97
CA GLU A 130 -8.73 -4.28 -17.57
C GLU A 130 -7.96 -5.39 -16.85
N ILE A 131 -7.52 -5.10 -15.62
CA ILE A 131 -6.88 -6.08 -14.74
C ILE A 131 -7.87 -6.35 -13.60
N ASP A 132 -8.73 -7.35 -13.81
CA ASP A 132 -9.76 -7.82 -12.87
C ASP A 132 -9.34 -9.07 -12.10
N TYR A 133 -8.07 -9.45 -12.19
CA TYR A 133 -7.49 -10.63 -11.56
C TYR A 133 -6.21 -10.30 -10.79
N GLU A 134 -5.87 -11.21 -9.88
CA GLU A 134 -4.57 -11.26 -9.20
C GLU A 134 -3.95 -12.64 -9.37
N PHE A 135 -2.64 -12.71 -9.17
CA PHE A 135 -1.89 -13.95 -9.18
C PHE A 135 -1.72 -14.46 -7.76
N VAL A 136 -2.08 -15.72 -7.55
CA VAL A 136 -1.62 -16.48 -6.38
C VAL A 136 -0.46 -17.34 -6.84
N GLN A 137 0.76 -16.85 -6.62
CA GLN A 137 1.99 -17.53 -7.01
C GLN A 137 2.36 -18.60 -5.99
N ILE A 138 2.76 -19.77 -6.47
CA ILE A 138 3.10 -20.90 -5.63
C ILE A 138 4.57 -21.25 -5.87
N PHE A 139 5.35 -21.20 -4.80
CA PHE A 139 6.76 -21.53 -4.77
C PHE A 139 6.98 -22.69 -3.82
N LYS A 140 7.94 -23.57 -4.12
CA LYS A 140 8.31 -24.70 -3.27
C LYS A 140 9.79 -24.62 -2.92
N LYS A 141 10.12 -24.84 -1.65
CA LYS A 141 11.51 -25.02 -1.24
C LYS A 141 11.99 -26.44 -1.62
N PRO A 142 13.04 -26.58 -2.44
CA PRO A 142 13.49 -27.87 -2.96
C PRO A 142 14.20 -28.69 -1.88
N GLY A 143 13.66 -29.87 -1.58
CA GLY A 143 14.29 -30.79 -0.64
C GLY A 143 13.30 -31.82 -0.14
N LYS A 144 13.80 -32.83 0.56
CA LYS A 144 12.97 -33.79 1.28
C LYS A 144 12.90 -33.34 2.73
N SER A 145 11.68 -33.11 3.24
CA SER A 145 11.48 -32.90 4.66
C SER A 145 12.07 -34.09 5.42
N LYS A 146 13.13 -33.83 6.21
CA LYS A 146 13.72 -34.83 7.10
C LYS A 146 12.81 -35.12 8.30
N SER A 147 11.85 -34.23 8.58
CA SER A 147 10.92 -34.34 9.71
C SER A 147 9.48 -34.59 9.24
N LYS A 148 8.76 -35.36 10.07
CA LYS A 148 7.36 -35.78 9.95
C LYS A 148 7.05 -36.84 8.90
N SER A 149 7.26 -38.10 9.30
CA SER A 149 6.27 -39.14 8.99
C SER A 149 4.92 -38.67 9.51
N VAL A 150 4.06 -38.13 8.63
CA VAL A 150 2.70 -37.70 9.01
C VAL A 150 1.88 -38.94 9.37
N SER A 151 1.30 -38.96 10.57
CA SER A 151 0.51 -40.08 11.05
C SER A 151 -0.74 -40.30 10.19
N LYS A 152 -1.30 -41.51 10.23
CA LYS A 152 -2.50 -41.84 9.46
C LYS A 152 -3.69 -40.97 9.89
N GLU A 153 -3.79 -40.68 11.18
CA GLU A 153 -4.84 -39.84 11.77
C GLU A 153 -4.77 -38.41 11.23
N ILE A 154 -3.57 -37.82 11.18
CA ILE A 154 -3.37 -36.46 10.65
C ILE A 154 -3.66 -36.41 9.15
N LYS A 155 -3.25 -37.44 8.39
CA LYS A 155 -3.55 -37.55 6.96
C LYS A 155 -5.06 -37.62 6.71
N GLU A 156 -5.78 -38.44 7.47
CA GLU A 156 -7.24 -38.55 7.32
C GLU A 156 -7.94 -37.25 7.74
N ALA A 157 -7.48 -36.59 8.81
CA ALA A 157 -8.02 -35.30 9.26
C ALA A 157 -7.75 -34.13 8.29
N SER A 158 -6.81 -34.30 7.34
CA SER A 158 -6.44 -33.28 6.35
C SER A 158 -6.93 -33.60 4.95
N LYS A 159 -7.74 -34.64 4.80
CA LYS A 159 -8.25 -35.10 3.51
C LYS A 159 -9.20 -34.06 2.90
N LEU A 160 -9.01 -33.80 1.61
CA LEU A 160 -9.93 -33.02 0.80
C LEU A 160 -10.99 -33.93 0.16
N ALA A 161 -12.22 -33.41 0.04
CA ALA A 161 -13.21 -34.04 -0.83
C ALA A 161 -12.72 -34.00 -2.29
N LYS A 162 -13.23 -34.90 -3.13
CA LYS A 162 -12.83 -34.99 -4.54
C LYS A 162 -13.18 -33.72 -5.32
N GLU A 163 -14.30 -33.11 -4.98
CA GLU A 163 -14.83 -31.88 -5.55
C GLU A 163 -13.95 -30.70 -5.14
N GLU A 164 -13.62 -30.58 -3.85
CA GLU A 164 -12.66 -29.58 -3.34
C GLU A 164 -11.29 -29.73 -4.01
N TRP A 165 -10.79 -30.96 -4.18
CA TRP A 165 -9.52 -31.18 -4.88
C TRP A 165 -9.55 -30.64 -6.31
N LYS A 166 -10.61 -30.95 -7.07
CA LYS A 166 -10.74 -30.43 -8.45
C LYS A 166 -10.86 -28.91 -8.50
N GLU A 167 -11.59 -28.33 -7.56
CA GLU A 167 -11.79 -26.89 -7.48
C GLU A 167 -10.50 -26.15 -7.09
N TYR A 168 -9.81 -26.64 -6.06
CA TYR A 168 -8.66 -25.97 -5.48
C TYR A 168 -7.42 -26.10 -6.37
N PHE A 169 -7.21 -27.25 -7.01
CA PHE A 169 -6.11 -27.46 -7.94
C PHE A 169 -6.42 -27.02 -9.39
N SER A 170 -7.43 -26.14 -9.57
CA SER A 170 -7.68 -25.43 -10.82
C SER A 170 -6.76 -24.21 -10.96
N GLY A 171 -6.27 -23.94 -12.17
CA GLY A 171 -5.47 -22.74 -12.47
C GLY A 171 -6.26 -21.42 -12.47
N HIS A 172 -7.59 -21.47 -12.34
CA HIS A 172 -8.45 -20.29 -12.28
C HIS A 172 -9.42 -20.38 -11.11
N TRP A 173 -9.44 -19.35 -10.27
CA TRP A 173 -10.36 -19.23 -9.13
C TRP A 173 -11.29 -18.03 -9.31
N HIS A 174 -12.57 -18.24 -8.99
CA HIS A 174 -13.63 -17.24 -9.19
C HIS A 174 -14.39 -17.01 -7.89
N PHE A 175 -13.94 -16.07 -7.07
CA PHE A 175 -14.66 -15.62 -5.87
C PHE A 175 -14.41 -14.13 -5.60
N GLY A 176 -15.37 -13.48 -4.96
CA GLY A 176 -15.32 -12.03 -4.69
C GLY A 176 -14.22 -11.67 -3.68
N GLY A 177 -13.69 -10.46 -3.77
CA GLY A 177 -12.79 -9.90 -2.76
C GLY A 177 -13.48 -9.64 -1.42
N ALA A 178 -12.71 -9.40 -0.37
CA ALA A 178 -13.26 -8.98 0.92
C ALA A 178 -13.76 -7.53 0.84
N ARG A 179 -14.87 -7.22 1.54
CA ARG A 179 -15.29 -5.81 1.72
C ARG A 179 -14.25 -5.10 2.58
N GLN A 180 -13.69 -4.01 2.07
CA GLN A 180 -12.77 -3.17 2.84
C GLN A 180 -13.58 -2.33 3.83
N THR A 181 -13.52 -2.68 5.11
CA THR A 181 -14.00 -1.83 6.20
C THR A 181 -12.81 -1.08 6.78
N GLY A 182 -12.72 0.24 6.55
CA GLY A 182 -11.63 1.07 7.08
C GLY A 182 -10.32 1.04 6.27
N HIS A 183 -9.19 1.20 6.96
CA HIS A 183 -7.84 1.21 6.38
C HIS A 183 -7.26 -0.19 6.10
N GLU A 184 -8.08 -1.24 6.08
CA GLU A 184 -7.63 -2.63 5.92
C GLU A 184 -7.60 -3.04 4.44
N ALA A 185 -6.44 -3.47 3.92
CA ALA A 185 -6.37 -4.19 2.66
C ALA A 185 -6.41 -5.69 2.99
N MET A 186 -7.41 -6.41 2.50
CA MET A 186 -7.65 -7.81 2.88
C MET A 186 -7.98 -8.66 1.66
N PHE A 187 -7.38 -9.84 1.56
CA PHE A 187 -7.95 -10.95 0.79
C PHE A 187 -9.09 -11.61 1.61
N PRO A 188 -10.10 -12.20 0.94
CA PRO A 188 -11.20 -12.89 1.60
C PRO A 188 -10.72 -14.20 2.22
N ASP A 189 -11.40 -14.67 3.28
CA ASP A 189 -11.10 -15.92 3.99
C ASP A 189 -10.95 -17.15 3.07
N GLU A 190 -11.65 -17.15 1.93
CA GLU A 190 -11.61 -18.26 0.97
C GLU A 190 -10.20 -18.50 0.40
N LEU A 191 -9.42 -17.45 0.16
CA LEU A 191 -8.06 -17.55 -0.38
C LEU A 191 -7.12 -18.31 0.58
N PRO A 192 -6.93 -17.91 1.84
CA PRO A 192 -6.14 -18.69 2.80
C PRO A 192 -6.76 -20.05 3.09
N ARG A 193 -8.10 -20.17 3.06
CA ARG A 193 -8.76 -21.46 3.33
C ARG A 193 -8.32 -22.53 2.34
N ARG A 194 -8.35 -22.20 1.04
CA ARG A 194 -7.87 -23.09 -0.04
C ARG A 194 -6.41 -23.46 0.16
N LEU A 195 -5.53 -22.46 0.27
CA LEU A 195 -4.09 -22.67 0.30
C LEU A 195 -3.64 -23.48 1.52
N ILE A 196 -4.21 -23.22 2.69
CA ILE A 196 -3.95 -23.98 3.92
C ILE A 196 -4.38 -25.45 3.75
N LYS A 197 -5.55 -25.74 3.18
CA LYS A 197 -5.97 -27.13 2.92
C LYS A 197 -5.11 -27.83 1.88
N MET A 198 -4.71 -27.13 0.82
CA MET A 198 -3.92 -27.71 -0.28
C MET A 198 -2.51 -28.08 0.17
N PHE A 199 -1.89 -27.27 1.04
CA PHE A 199 -0.44 -27.27 1.22
C PHE A 199 0.03 -27.46 2.67
N SER A 200 -0.86 -27.74 3.61
CA SER A 200 -0.51 -28.07 5.00
C SER A 200 -1.37 -29.22 5.55
N PHE A 201 -0.87 -29.91 6.57
CA PHE A 201 -1.65 -30.86 7.38
C PHE A 201 -2.19 -30.20 8.65
N VAL A 202 -3.19 -30.82 9.29
CA VAL A 202 -3.63 -30.44 10.65
C VAL A 202 -2.42 -30.45 11.59
N GLY A 203 -2.27 -29.39 12.40
CA GLY A 203 -1.15 -29.19 13.33
C GLY A 203 0.12 -28.59 12.71
N ASP A 204 0.17 -28.38 11.39
CA ASP A 204 1.25 -27.64 10.75
C ASP A 204 1.18 -26.13 11.08
N THR A 205 2.30 -25.44 10.93
CA THR A 205 2.45 -24.01 11.24
C THR A 205 2.44 -23.16 9.97
N VAL A 206 1.51 -22.19 9.92
CA VAL A 206 1.32 -21.26 8.81
C VAL A 206 1.86 -19.87 9.16
N LEU A 207 2.76 -19.32 8.34
CA LEU A 207 3.32 -17.98 8.53
C LEU A 207 2.72 -16.96 7.56
N ASP A 208 2.40 -15.77 8.07
CA ASP A 208 2.10 -14.57 7.27
C ASP A 208 3.05 -13.40 7.64
N PRO A 209 4.06 -13.07 6.81
CA PRO A 209 4.94 -11.93 7.04
C PRO A 209 4.27 -10.55 6.96
N PHE A 210 3.07 -10.44 6.37
CA PHE A 210 2.31 -9.20 6.22
C PHE A 210 0.87 -9.42 6.70
N LEU A 211 0.74 -9.69 8.00
CA LEU A 211 -0.49 -10.20 8.61
C LEU A 211 -1.70 -9.27 8.44
N GLY A 212 -1.48 -7.95 8.43
CA GLY A 212 -2.52 -6.96 8.34
C GLY A 212 -3.58 -7.18 9.41
N SER A 213 -4.82 -7.33 8.95
CA SER A 213 -5.97 -7.52 9.81
C SER A 213 -6.10 -8.91 10.46
N GLY A 214 -5.20 -9.86 10.20
CA GLY A 214 -5.19 -11.17 10.86
C GLY A 214 -5.92 -12.32 10.15
N THR A 215 -6.29 -12.16 8.87
CA THR A 215 -7.08 -13.18 8.13
C THR A 215 -6.39 -14.54 8.08
N THR A 216 -5.08 -14.59 7.81
CA THR A 216 -4.33 -15.85 7.71
C THR A 216 -4.31 -16.61 9.03
N VAL A 217 -4.04 -15.93 10.15
CA VAL A 217 -4.03 -16.53 11.48
C VAL A 217 -5.42 -17.07 11.85
N LYS A 218 -6.47 -16.28 11.65
CA LYS A 218 -7.85 -16.69 11.88
C LYS A 218 -8.17 -18.00 11.13
N VAL A 219 -7.91 -18.03 9.83
CA VAL A 219 -8.27 -19.16 8.97
C VAL A 219 -7.37 -20.39 9.22
N ALA A 220 -6.12 -20.21 9.65
CA ALA A 220 -5.28 -21.30 10.11
C ALA A 220 -5.84 -21.97 11.38
N LEU A 221 -6.24 -21.17 12.37
CA LEU A 221 -6.82 -21.67 13.63
C LEU A 221 -8.14 -22.41 13.41
N GLU A 222 -9.05 -21.85 12.59
CA GLU A 222 -10.31 -22.53 12.21
C GLU A 222 -10.07 -23.91 11.57
N GLN A 223 -8.94 -24.06 10.88
CA GLN A 223 -8.56 -25.29 10.21
C GLN A 223 -7.61 -26.15 11.04
N LYS A 224 -7.46 -25.86 12.34
CA LYS A 224 -6.64 -26.63 13.28
C LYS A 224 -5.15 -26.66 12.88
N ARG A 225 -4.65 -25.56 12.33
CA ARG A 225 -3.22 -25.30 12.13
C ARG A 225 -2.73 -24.32 13.19
N ASN A 226 -1.43 -24.36 13.46
CA ASN A 226 -0.76 -23.29 14.19
C ASN A 226 -0.50 -22.12 13.24
N SER A 227 -0.29 -20.92 13.77
CA SER A 227 0.07 -19.78 12.92
C SER A 227 0.96 -18.77 13.60
N VAL A 228 1.80 -18.12 12.80
CA VAL A 228 2.63 -16.99 13.17
C VAL A 228 2.35 -15.87 12.17
N GLY A 229 2.28 -14.62 12.63
CA GLY A 229 2.12 -13.48 11.73
C GLY A 229 2.85 -12.25 12.23
N TYR A 230 3.38 -11.46 11.31
CA TYR A 230 4.05 -10.19 11.60
C TYR A 230 3.18 -9.03 11.11
N GLU A 231 2.99 -8.04 11.99
CA GLU A 231 2.29 -6.79 11.68
C GLU A 231 3.07 -5.64 12.32
N ILE A 232 3.33 -4.58 11.56
CA ILE A 232 4.08 -3.41 12.01
C ILE A 232 3.17 -2.34 12.62
N ASN A 233 1.95 -2.23 12.12
CA ASN A 233 0.98 -1.24 12.55
C ASN A 233 0.17 -1.77 13.75
N GLU A 234 0.46 -1.22 14.94
CA GLU A 234 -0.21 -1.58 16.19
C GLU A 234 -1.73 -1.32 16.18
N ASP A 235 -2.24 -0.46 15.31
CA ASP A 235 -3.68 -0.18 15.20
C ASP A 235 -4.47 -1.43 14.77
N PHE A 236 -3.85 -2.37 14.05
CA PHE A 236 -4.51 -3.64 13.70
C PHE A 236 -4.65 -4.59 14.88
N LEU A 237 -3.98 -4.35 16.00
CA LEU A 237 -3.99 -5.25 17.15
C LEU A 237 -5.40 -5.48 17.69
N GLY A 238 -6.24 -4.45 17.69
CA GLY A 238 -7.66 -4.55 18.07
C GLY A 238 -8.42 -5.52 17.16
N THR A 239 -8.34 -5.28 15.84
CA THR A 239 -8.98 -6.13 14.82
C THR A 239 -8.48 -7.57 14.88
N ILE A 240 -7.17 -7.77 15.02
CA ILE A 240 -6.57 -9.11 15.09
C ILE A 240 -7.15 -9.86 16.29
N LYS A 241 -7.15 -9.25 17.49
CA LYS A 241 -7.70 -9.86 18.71
C LYS A 241 -9.17 -10.24 18.58
N GLU A 242 -9.97 -9.37 17.97
CA GLU A 242 -11.39 -9.63 17.71
C GLU A 242 -11.58 -10.84 16.79
N LYS A 243 -10.81 -10.92 15.70
CA LYS A 243 -10.93 -12.01 14.71
C LYS A 243 -10.47 -13.37 15.21
N VAL A 244 -9.36 -13.42 15.94
CA VAL A 244 -8.76 -14.70 16.38
C VAL A 244 -9.41 -15.26 17.64
N GLY A 245 -9.99 -14.39 18.48
CA GLY A 245 -10.42 -14.74 19.83
C GLY A 245 -9.21 -14.97 20.76
N LEU A 246 -9.24 -14.41 21.97
CA LEU A 246 -8.07 -14.38 22.88
C LEU A 246 -7.69 -15.73 23.52
N LYS A 247 -8.16 -16.87 23.00
CA LYS A 247 -7.77 -18.18 23.51
C LYS A 247 -6.57 -18.68 22.73
N ASP A 248 -5.49 -19.00 23.44
CA ASP A 248 -4.27 -19.63 22.89
C ASP A 248 -3.46 -18.78 21.89
N VAL A 249 -3.65 -17.46 21.86
CA VAL A 249 -2.86 -16.53 21.04
C VAL A 249 -1.85 -15.76 21.90
N GLN A 250 -0.57 -15.86 21.54
CA GLN A 250 0.50 -15.05 22.14
C GLN A 250 0.80 -13.84 21.26
N ILE A 251 0.77 -12.65 21.85
CA ILE A 251 1.10 -11.41 21.17
C ILE A 251 2.42 -10.90 21.74
N ILE A 252 3.45 -10.93 20.91
CA ILE A 252 4.80 -10.55 21.30
C ILE A 252 5.10 -9.19 20.67
N LYS A 253 5.07 -8.13 21.49
CA LYS A 253 5.62 -6.83 21.09
C LYS A 253 7.14 -6.92 21.16
N ARG A 254 7.83 -6.68 20.04
CA ARG A 254 9.29 -6.58 20.02
C ARG A 254 9.71 -5.43 20.95
N ARG A 255 10.47 -5.76 22.01
CA ARG A 255 10.87 -4.81 23.07
C ARG A 255 12.16 -4.04 22.76
N ARG A 256 12.94 -4.48 21.77
CA ARG A 256 14.12 -3.75 21.29
C ARG A 256 13.74 -3.05 20.00
N GLU A 257 14.06 -1.75 19.91
CA GLU A 257 14.44 -1.17 18.62
C GLU A 257 15.50 -2.10 18.06
N LEU A 258 15.21 -2.77 16.95
CA LEU A 258 16.28 -3.41 16.21
C LEU A 258 17.23 -2.25 15.86
N GLN A 259 18.43 -2.25 16.46
CA GLN A 259 19.54 -1.51 15.87
C GLN A 259 19.48 -1.88 14.40
N PHE A 260 19.38 -0.88 13.51
CA PHE A 260 19.35 -1.09 12.06
C PHE A 260 20.36 -2.18 11.76
N ILE A 261 19.87 -3.40 11.51
CA ILE A 261 20.74 -4.47 11.08
C ILE A 261 21.12 -3.99 9.69
N GLU A 262 22.39 -3.68 9.48
CA GLU A 262 22.87 -3.44 8.12
C GLU A 262 22.41 -4.62 7.30
N LEU A 263 21.47 -4.36 6.39
CA LEU A 263 20.91 -5.40 5.54
C LEU A 263 22.09 -5.97 4.75
N PRO A 264 22.22 -7.30 4.67
CA PRO A 264 23.35 -7.89 3.97
C PRO A 264 23.35 -7.41 2.52
N GLU A 265 24.53 -7.25 1.95
CA GLU A 265 24.65 -6.94 0.54
C GLU A 265 24.02 -8.09 -0.27
N ILE A 266 23.13 -7.75 -1.20
CA ILE A 266 22.41 -8.71 -2.04
C ILE A 266 22.86 -8.59 -3.48
N ASP A 267 23.12 -9.72 -4.11
CA ASP A 267 23.36 -9.83 -5.56
C ASP A 267 22.02 -9.91 -6.32
N TYR A 268 21.09 -9.03 -5.95
CA TYR A 268 19.79 -8.91 -6.61
C TYR A 268 19.61 -7.50 -7.15
N LEU A 269 19.45 -7.42 -8.47
CA LEU A 269 19.14 -6.20 -9.19
C LEU A 269 17.75 -6.33 -9.84
N PRO A 270 16.80 -5.44 -9.50
CA PRO A 270 15.48 -5.46 -10.13
C PRO A 270 15.55 -5.32 -11.66
N ARG A 271 14.85 -6.21 -12.37
CA ARG A 271 14.85 -6.22 -13.86
C ARG A 271 13.79 -5.29 -14.46
N ILE A 272 12.79 -4.91 -13.67
CA ILE A 272 11.82 -3.90 -14.05
C ILE A 272 12.52 -2.53 -14.03
N GLN A 273 12.35 -1.73 -15.08
CA GLN A 273 12.82 -0.35 -15.09
C GLN A 273 12.31 0.40 -13.85
N ASP A 274 13.23 1.02 -13.12
CA ASP A 274 12.91 1.76 -11.92
C ASP A 274 11.88 2.86 -12.21
N ALA A 275 11.05 3.11 -11.22
CA ALA A 275 10.01 4.10 -11.28
C ALA A 275 9.92 4.75 -9.91
N GLU A 276 9.84 6.07 -9.92
CA GLU A 276 9.58 6.86 -8.74
C GLU A 276 8.25 7.59 -8.99
N PRO A 277 7.37 7.69 -7.99
CA PRO A 277 6.14 8.47 -8.09
C PRO A 277 6.48 9.97 -8.22
N LYS A 278 6.67 10.42 -9.46
CA LYS A 278 6.87 11.82 -9.84
C LYS A 278 5.56 12.38 -10.37
N ILE A 279 4.83 13.06 -9.50
CA ILE A 279 3.54 13.60 -9.90
C ILE A 279 3.78 14.77 -10.85
N ASP A 280 3.22 14.67 -12.05
CA ASP A 280 3.19 15.74 -13.02
C ASP A 280 1.96 16.61 -12.75
N PRO A 281 2.15 17.80 -12.17
CA PRO A 281 1.01 18.60 -11.73
C PRO A 281 0.22 19.19 -12.91
N LYS A 282 0.85 19.33 -14.09
CA LYS A 282 0.22 19.81 -15.33
C LYS A 282 -0.80 18.82 -15.88
N LYS A 283 -0.68 17.54 -15.55
CA LYS A 283 -1.60 16.48 -16.03
C LYS A 283 -2.83 16.29 -15.15
N PHE A 284 -2.90 16.93 -13.99
CA PHE A 284 -4.10 16.87 -13.16
C PHE A 284 -5.22 17.75 -13.75
N LYS A 285 -6.36 17.13 -14.06
CA LYS A 285 -7.60 17.85 -14.34
C LYS A 285 -8.32 18.14 -13.02
N PHE A 286 -8.10 19.31 -12.45
CA PHE A 286 -8.80 19.79 -11.24
C PHE A 286 -10.24 20.23 -11.55
N LYS A 287 -11.04 19.38 -12.21
CA LYS A 287 -12.49 19.63 -12.40
C LYS A 287 -13.27 19.00 -11.25
N GLY A 288 -13.98 19.82 -10.47
CA GLY A 288 -14.87 19.40 -9.39
C GLY A 288 -14.31 19.61 -7.97
N GLU A 289 -15.09 19.28 -6.94
CA GLU A 289 -14.71 19.33 -5.51
C GLU A 289 -14.05 18.01 -5.08
N ARG A 290 -13.06 17.52 -5.84
CA ARG A 290 -12.33 16.29 -5.45
C ARG A 290 -11.53 16.55 -4.20
N LEU A 291 -11.72 15.71 -3.19
CA LEU A 291 -11.04 15.80 -1.89
C LEU A 291 -9.71 15.04 -1.90
N TYR A 292 -8.75 15.60 -1.18
CA TYR A 292 -7.42 15.07 -0.93
C TYR A 292 -7.13 15.18 0.56
N LYS A 293 -6.50 14.17 1.17
CA LYS A 293 -6.11 14.24 2.57
C LYS A 293 -4.74 14.92 2.68
N VAL A 294 -4.57 15.86 3.60
CA VAL A 294 -3.26 16.45 3.92
C VAL A 294 -2.49 15.46 4.79
N VAL A 295 -1.35 14.99 4.31
CA VAL A 295 -0.53 13.96 4.99
C VAL A 295 0.71 14.53 5.65
N GLU A 296 1.19 15.69 5.20
CA GLU A 296 2.40 16.33 5.72
C GLU A 296 2.30 17.86 5.57
N ILE A 297 2.85 18.60 6.53
CA ILE A 297 3.08 20.04 6.42
C ILE A 297 4.56 20.20 6.06
N ILE A 298 4.85 20.62 4.82
CA ILE A 298 6.23 20.77 4.33
C ILE A 298 6.88 21.97 5.02
N ASP A 299 6.21 23.11 4.95
CA ASP A 299 6.62 24.37 5.55
C ASP A 299 5.40 25.26 5.80
N GLU A 300 5.62 26.50 6.25
CA GLU A 300 4.56 27.47 6.51
C GLU A 300 3.72 27.86 5.28
N ASN A 301 4.18 27.54 4.08
CA ASN A 301 3.57 27.91 2.82
C ASN A 301 3.13 26.70 1.96
N ALA A 302 3.44 25.47 2.38
CA ALA A 302 3.27 24.27 1.56
C ALA A 302 2.73 23.07 2.35
N ILE A 303 1.76 22.38 1.74
CA ILE A 303 1.16 21.15 2.26
C ILE A 303 1.35 19.99 1.28
N LYS A 304 1.57 18.78 1.78
CA LYS A 304 1.61 17.55 0.97
C LYS A 304 0.29 16.80 1.09
N LEU A 305 -0.23 16.39 -0.06
CA LEU A 305 -1.45 15.61 -0.17
C LEU A 305 -1.16 14.11 -0.20
N ASN A 306 -2.16 13.27 0.11
CA ASN A 306 -2.07 11.81 0.07
C ASN A 306 -1.76 11.23 -1.31
N THR A 307 -1.85 12.05 -2.35
CA THR A 307 -1.38 11.69 -3.70
C THR A 307 0.13 11.84 -3.85
N GLY A 308 0.81 12.51 -2.91
CA GLY A 308 2.19 13.00 -2.96
C GLY A 308 2.34 14.43 -3.53
N LEU A 309 1.23 15.09 -3.89
CA LEU A 309 1.26 16.44 -4.50
C LEU A 309 1.58 17.47 -3.45
N ILE A 310 2.49 18.39 -3.75
CA ILE A 310 2.74 19.56 -2.92
C ILE A 310 1.91 20.73 -3.44
N ALA A 311 1.10 21.30 -2.55
CA ALA A 311 0.33 22.50 -2.83
C ALA A 311 0.88 23.67 -2.00
N LYS A 312 1.42 24.67 -2.68
CA LYS A 312 1.81 25.97 -2.13
C LYS A 312 0.60 26.91 -2.12
N PHE A 313 0.43 27.72 -1.09
CA PHE A 313 -0.69 28.64 -0.99
C PHE A 313 -0.52 29.80 -1.99
N LEU A 314 -1.35 29.82 -3.05
CA LEU A 314 -1.31 30.89 -4.05
C LEU A 314 -1.75 32.24 -3.48
N GLY A 315 -0.98 33.28 -3.76
CA GLY A 315 -1.31 34.70 -3.51
C GLY A 315 -1.10 35.16 -2.07
N VAL A 316 -0.36 34.42 -1.25
CA VAL A 316 -0.08 34.78 0.15
C VAL A 316 1.43 34.89 0.37
N ASN A 317 1.85 35.90 1.14
CA ASN A 317 3.19 36.04 1.68
C ASN A 317 3.10 35.78 3.19
N ILE A 318 3.77 34.72 3.67
CA ILE A 318 3.70 34.34 5.08
C ILE A 318 4.57 35.28 5.91
N GLU A 319 3.96 36.03 6.83
CA GLU A 319 4.64 36.99 7.71
C GLU A 319 5.06 36.29 9.01
N ARG A 320 4.15 35.47 9.58
CA ARG A 320 4.35 34.79 10.86
C ARG A 320 4.55 33.29 10.66
N ARG A 321 5.76 32.90 10.29
CA ARG A 321 6.11 31.53 9.86
C ARG A 321 5.75 30.46 10.90
N GLU A 322 6.24 30.59 12.14
CA GLU A 322 6.00 29.61 13.21
C GLU A 322 4.53 29.48 13.59
N GLU A 323 3.83 30.60 13.75
CA GLU A 323 2.38 30.61 14.06
C GLU A 323 1.56 29.97 12.92
N THR A 324 1.95 30.24 11.67
CA THR A 324 1.29 29.66 10.50
C THR A 324 1.52 28.16 10.45
N LYS A 325 2.77 27.70 10.59
CA LYS A 325 3.09 26.27 10.59
C LYS A 325 2.30 25.53 11.66
N LYS A 326 2.27 26.06 12.88
CA LYS A 326 1.48 25.48 13.98
C LYS A 326 -0.02 25.43 13.65
N TYR A 327 -0.58 26.49 13.07
CA TYR A 327 -1.98 26.48 12.62
C TYR A 327 -2.23 25.37 11.58
N LEU A 328 -1.31 25.17 10.64
CA LEU A 328 -1.44 24.11 9.64
C LEU A 328 -1.38 22.72 10.30
N GLU A 329 -0.48 22.51 11.24
CA GLU A 329 -0.36 21.25 12.00
C GLU A 329 -1.63 20.97 12.83
N ASP A 330 -2.13 21.96 13.57
CA ASP A 330 -3.26 21.80 14.49
C ASP A 330 -4.61 21.63 13.74
N TYR A 331 -4.79 22.34 12.62
CA TYR A 331 -6.10 22.48 11.98
C TYR A 331 -6.20 21.91 10.57
N ILE A 332 -5.09 21.71 9.86
CA ILE A 332 -5.08 21.29 8.45
C ILE A 332 -4.52 19.87 8.28
N LEU A 333 -3.49 19.49 9.02
CA LEU A 333 -2.89 18.17 8.95
C LEU A 333 -3.94 17.08 9.23
N GLY A 334 -3.97 16.04 8.40
CA GLY A 334 -4.94 14.94 8.47
C GLY A 334 -6.35 15.28 7.98
N ARG A 335 -6.64 16.54 7.62
CA ARG A 335 -7.96 16.95 7.09
C ARG A 335 -8.08 16.73 5.58
N GLU A 336 -9.32 16.68 5.11
CA GLU A 336 -9.64 16.63 3.68
C GLU A 336 -9.78 18.05 3.11
N VAL A 337 -9.06 18.31 2.01
CA VAL A 337 -9.05 19.57 1.26
C VAL A 337 -9.40 19.35 -0.20
N PHE A 338 -9.92 20.38 -0.88
CA PHE A 338 -9.97 20.43 -2.34
C PHE A 338 -9.18 21.64 -2.84
N LEU A 339 -8.57 21.48 -4.02
CA LEU A 339 -7.74 22.51 -4.64
C LEU A 339 -8.49 23.17 -5.80
N LYS A 340 -8.38 24.49 -5.90
CA LYS A 340 -8.69 25.23 -7.13
C LYS A 340 -7.42 25.86 -7.67
N LEU A 341 -7.10 25.55 -8.93
CA LEU A 341 -5.96 26.13 -9.61
C LEU A 341 -6.35 27.38 -10.39
N GLN A 342 -5.37 28.25 -10.61
CA GLN A 342 -5.39 29.25 -11.67
C GLN A 342 -4.40 28.83 -12.76
N ALA A 343 -4.81 28.92 -14.01
CA ALA A 343 -4.22 28.22 -15.16
C ALA A 343 -2.75 28.58 -15.52
N GLU A 344 -2.09 29.47 -14.77
CA GLU A 344 -0.83 30.10 -15.22
C GLU A 344 0.28 30.17 -14.15
N VAL A 345 0.12 29.56 -12.96
CA VAL A 345 1.18 29.54 -11.95
C VAL A 345 1.51 28.10 -11.55
N ILE A 346 2.32 27.44 -12.38
CA ILE A 346 3.01 26.21 -11.99
C ILE A 346 4.47 26.60 -11.90
N ASP A 347 4.91 26.91 -10.69
CA ASP A 347 6.31 27.18 -10.42
C ASP A 347 7.03 25.82 -10.37
N ILE A 348 7.59 25.41 -11.51
CA ILE A 348 8.41 24.22 -11.59
C ILE A 348 9.84 24.68 -11.30
N ASP A 349 10.19 24.80 -10.03
CA ASP A 349 11.61 24.78 -9.67
C ASP A 349 12.18 23.44 -10.15
N LYS A 350 13.22 23.53 -10.98
CA LYS A 350 13.73 22.41 -11.78
C LYS A 350 14.45 21.34 -10.96
N GLU A 351 14.62 21.51 -9.65
CA GLU A 351 15.56 20.68 -8.90
C GLU A 351 14.99 19.87 -7.75
N GLU A 352 13.87 20.21 -7.10
CA GLU A 352 13.32 19.35 -6.03
C GLU A 352 11.79 19.52 -5.90
N GLU A 353 11.06 18.41 -6.07
CA GLU A 353 9.62 18.20 -5.88
C GLU A 353 8.64 19.16 -6.62
N ALA A 354 7.86 18.62 -7.56
CA ALA A 354 6.91 19.39 -8.35
C ALA A 354 5.76 19.98 -7.49
N ALA A 355 5.88 21.26 -7.11
CA ALA A 355 4.87 21.99 -6.36
C ALA A 355 3.85 22.71 -7.26
N LEU A 356 2.61 22.84 -6.77
CA LEU A 356 1.52 23.59 -7.41
C LEU A 356 1.16 24.79 -6.56
N MET A 357 1.01 25.97 -7.18
CA MET A 357 0.34 27.08 -6.51
C MET A 357 -1.18 26.89 -6.60
N ALA A 358 -1.85 26.81 -5.45
CA ALA A 358 -3.27 26.50 -5.38
C ALA A 358 -4.05 27.36 -4.37
N TYR A 359 -5.35 27.51 -4.62
CA TYR A 359 -6.32 27.92 -3.62
C TYR A 359 -6.80 26.68 -2.88
N VAL A 360 -6.50 26.62 -1.58
CA VAL A 360 -6.78 25.46 -0.73
C VAL A 360 -8.06 25.71 0.05
N TYR A 361 -8.98 24.75 -0.02
CA TYR A 361 -10.23 24.77 0.74
C TYR A 361 -10.37 23.50 1.55
N LEU A 362 -10.79 23.61 2.82
CA LEU A 362 -11.23 22.44 3.58
C LEU A 362 -12.53 21.88 2.97
N LYS A 363 -12.84 20.61 3.27
CA LYS A 363 -14.10 19.94 2.88
C LYS A 363 -15.37 20.74 3.21
N ASN A 364 -15.36 21.47 4.33
CA ASN A 364 -16.45 22.35 4.75
C ASN A 364 -16.43 23.74 4.05
N LYS A 365 -15.64 23.89 2.99
CA LYS A 365 -15.50 25.09 2.14
C LYS A 365 -14.85 26.29 2.80
N ILE A 366 -14.20 26.11 3.96
CA ILE A 366 -13.34 27.15 4.53
C ILE A 366 -12.16 27.39 3.59
N PHE A 367 -11.94 28.65 3.20
CA PHE A 367 -10.88 29.06 2.29
C PHE A 367 -9.61 29.41 3.08
N ILE A 368 -8.61 28.52 3.02
CA ILE A 368 -7.41 28.61 3.87
C ILE A 368 -6.55 29.82 3.51
N ASN A 369 -6.21 30.02 2.23
CA ASN A 369 -5.38 31.15 1.80
C ASN A 369 -5.96 32.50 2.29
N GLY A 370 -7.28 32.67 2.16
CA GLY A 370 -7.95 33.87 2.65
C GLY A 370 -7.99 33.98 4.18
N TYR A 371 -8.10 32.86 4.89
CA TYR A 371 -8.05 32.83 6.35
C TYR A 371 -6.68 33.25 6.89
N LEU A 372 -5.58 32.78 6.27
CA LEU A 372 -4.22 33.17 6.65
C LEU A 372 -4.05 34.70 6.62
N ILE A 373 -4.61 35.36 5.60
CA ILE A 373 -4.59 36.83 5.51
C ILE A 373 -5.49 37.48 6.57
N LYS A 374 -6.74 37.01 6.70
CA LYS A 374 -7.70 37.57 7.66
C LYS A 374 -7.25 37.48 9.12
N SER A 375 -6.50 36.44 9.46
CA SER A 375 -5.98 36.20 10.80
C SER A 375 -4.67 36.96 11.09
N GLY A 376 -4.11 37.66 10.10
CA GLY A 376 -2.84 38.38 10.24
C GLY A 376 -1.61 37.46 10.22
N LEU A 377 -1.76 36.20 9.84
CA LEU A 377 -0.66 35.23 9.67
C LEU A 377 0.12 35.49 8.37
N ALA A 378 -0.56 36.03 7.35
CA ALA A 378 -0.01 36.32 6.04
C ALA A 378 -0.47 37.69 5.50
N SER A 379 0.27 38.23 4.54
CA SER A 379 -0.12 39.38 3.73
C SER A 379 -0.44 38.95 2.28
N PRO A 380 -1.20 39.75 1.51
CA PRO A 380 -1.43 39.49 0.10
C PRO A 380 -0.13 39.56 -0.70
N ASP A 381 0.16 38.54 -1.50
CA ASP A 381 1.24 38.65 -2.47
C ASP A 381 0.80 39.47 -3.69
N LEU A 382 1.28 40.70 -3.75
CA LEU A 382 0.93 41.64 -4.82
C LEU A 382 1.73 41.41 -6.11
N SER A 383 2.80 40.61 -6.07
CA SER A 383 3.65 40.33 -7.23
C SER A 383 2.97 39.39 -8.23
N ILE A 384 2.06 38.54 -7.75
CA ILE A 384 1.34 37.57 -8.58
C ILE A 384 -0.05 38.12 -8.94
N ASN A 385 -0.44 38.02 -10.21
CA ASN A 385 -1.80 38.36 -10.63
C ASN A 385 -2.72 37.15 -10.50
N HIS A 386 -3.74 37.24 -9.66
CA HIS A 386 -4.59 36.10 -9.35
C HIS A 386 -6.04 36.49 -9.04
N LYS A 387 -6.98 35.55 -9.26
CA LYS A 387 -8.44 35.76 -9.19
C LYS A 387 -8.92 36.39 -7.88
N PHE A 388 -8.24 36.14 -6.77
CA PHE A 388 -8.64 36.64 -5.45
C PHE A 388 -7.81 37.84 -4.96
N LYS A 389 -7.00 38.46 -5.83
CA LYS A 389 -6.08 39.55 -5.45
C LYS A 389 -6.79 40.70 -4.72
N ASP A 390 -7.84 41.26 -5.31
CA ASP A 390 -8.59 42.37 -4.70
C ASP A 390 -9.23 41.96 -3.37
N LYS A 391 -9.73 40.73 -3.29
CA LYS A 391 -10.34 40.18 -2.07
C LYS A 391 -9.31 39.97 -0.96
N PHE A 392 -8.08 39.57 -1.30
CA PHE A 392 -6.99 39.43 -0.36
C PHE A 392 -6.54 40.80 0.17
N ILE A 393 -6.44 41.81 -0.70
CA ILE A 393 -6.16 43.20 -0.29
C ILE A 393 -7.23 43.68 0.70
N GLN A 394 -8.51 43.44 0.40
CA GLN A 394 -9.60 43.80 1.30
C GLN A 394 -9.49 43.10 2.67
N PHE A 395 -9.22 41.79 2.68
CA PHE A 395 -9.05 41.03 3.93
C PHE A 395 -7.89 41.54 4.78
N TRP A 396 -6.81 41.95 4.13
CA TRP A 396 -5.65 42.52 4.80
C TRP A 396 -5.96 43.89 5.40
N GLN A 397 -6.64 44.78 4.66
CA GLN A 397 -7.08 46.08 5.16
C GLN A 397 -8.06 45.98 6.34
N GLU A 398 -9.02 45.04 6.26
CA GLU A 398 -9.96 44.77 7.36
C GLU A 398 -9.26 44.30 8.63
N ASN A 399 -8.17 43.54 8.50
CA ASN A 399 -7.37 43.12 9.65
C ASN A 399 -6.59 44.30 10.25
N GLN A 400 -5.94 45.13 9.42
CA GLN A 400 -5.15 46.29 9.87
C GLN A 400 -6.00 47.37 10.55
N ASN A 401 -7.29 47.46 10.23
CA ASN A 401 -8.21 48.42 10.87
C ASN A 401 -8.84 47.89 12.18
N ASN A 402 -8.68 46.59 12.48
CA ASN A 402 -9.29 45.93 13.63
C ASN A 402 -8.26 45.43 14.68
N GLY A 403 -6.96 45.55 14.40
CA GLY A 403 -5.86 45.33 15.33
C GLY A 403 -5.28 46.65 15.81
#